data_AF-A0A6C1BV97-F1
#
_entry.id   AF-A0A6C1BV97-F1
#
_cell.length_a   1.000
_cell.length_b   1.000
_cell.length_c   1.000
_cell.angle_alpha   90.00
_cell.angle_beta   90.00
_cell.angle_gamma   90.00
#
_symmetry.space_group_name_H-M   'P 1'
#
loop_
_entity.id
_entity.type
_entity.pdbx_description
1 polymer ?
#
loop_
_entity_poly.entity_id
_entity_poly.type
_entity_poly.pdbx_seq_one_letter_code
_entity_poly.pdbx_strand_id
1 'polypeptide(L)'
;MEKVYIYRTRSRHLHYAFVASLVILYLACIPLYFYFRLPLHKNLLNFFTFFVVATGIVSVLPAILIRKKVFPIDTTKDPYWSYTATRRYFWLYVLCLVPFAFALLTFIAFASFQVLSAGFLVSLCGLILVRPKEEDIK
;
A
#
# COMPACT_ATOMS: atom_id res chain seq x y z
N MET A 1 -17.05 24.01 -7.21
CA MET A 1 -16.81 22.79 -8.01
C MET A 1 -15.36 22.66 -8.50
N GLU A 2 -14.72 23.72 -8.99
CA GLU A 2 -13.31 23.70 -9.45
C GLU A 2 -12.31 23.21 -8.39
N LYS A 3 -12.43 23.65 -7.13
CA LYS A 3 -11.58 23.20 -6.01
C LYS A 3 -11.66 21.68 -5.77
N VAL A 4 -12.83 21.08 -5.95
CA VAL A 4 -13.05 19.63 -5.79
C VAL A 4 -12.39 18.86 -6.93
N TYR A 5 -12.47 19.38 -8.16
CA TYR A 5 -11.79 18.81 -9.31
C TYR A 5 -10.26 18.84 -9.15
N ILE A 6 -9.69 19.98 -8.77
CA ILE A 6 -8.24 20.11 -8.53
C ILE A 6 -7.77 19.13 -7.45
N TYR A 7 -8.54 19.03 -6.36
CA TYR A 7 -8.24 18.10 -5.29
C TYR A 7 -8.27 16.63 -5.75
N ARG A 8 -9.27 16.25 -6.55
CA ARG A 8 -9.38 14.91 -7.13
C ARG A 8 -8.17 14.54 -7.97
N THR A 9 -7.66 15.47 -8.77
CA THR A 9 -6.43 15.26 -9.54
C THR A 9 -5.24 15.02 -8.61
N ARG A 10 -5.12 15.82 -7.54
CA ARG A 10 -4.04 15.67 -6.54
C ARG A 10 -4.14 14.36 -5.76
N SER A 11 -5.34 13.91 -5.38
CA SER A 11 -5.52 12.64 -4.66
C SER A 11 -5.17 11.44 -5.54
N ARG A 12 -5.47 11.51 -6.84
CA ARG A 12 -5.00 10.53 -7.83
C ARG A 12 -3.48 10.55 -7.98
N HIS A 13 -2.86 11.73 -8.07
CA HIS A 13 -1.39 11.83 -8.09
C HIS A 13 -0.74 11.23 -6.84
N LEU A 14 -1.32 11.47 -5.65
CA LEU A 14 -0.85 10.85 -4.41
C LEU A 14 -0.94 9.32 -4.47
N HIS A 15 -2.07 8.78 -4.92
CA HIS A 15 -2.22 7.32 -5.09
C HIS A 15 -1.16 6.76 -6.05
N TYR A 16 -0.97 7.39 -7.22
CA TYR A 16 0.04 6.97 -8.17
C TYR A 16 1.46 7.11 -7.64
N ALA A 17 1.74 8.09 -6.78
CA ALA A 17 3.05 8.22 -6.13
C ALA A 17 3.35 7.01 -5.23
N PHE A 18 2.36 6.51 -4.48
CA PHE A 18 2.49 5.31 -3.66
C PHE A 18 2.63 4.03 -4.48
N VAL A 19 1.90 3.91 -5.59
CA VAL A 19 2.07 2.78 -6.51
C VAL A 19 3.44 2.82 -7.16
N ALA A 20 3.88 4.00 -7.62
CA ALA A 20 5.18 4.18 -8.24
C ALA A 20 6.32 3.88 -7.25
N SER A 21 6.23 4.34 -6.00
CA SER A 21 7.25 4.04 -4.98
C SER A 21 7.34 2.53 -4.70
N LEU A 22 6.20 1.83 -4.59
CA LEU A 22 6.15 0.38 -4.45
C LEU A 22 6.84 -0.33 -5.63
N VAL A 23 6.51 0.06 -6.87
CA VAL A 23 7.08 -0.53 -8.08
C VAL A 23 8.57 -0.26 -8.19
N ILE A 24 9.02 0.98 -7.98
CA ILE A 24 10.43 1.36 -8.06
C ILE A 24 11.25 0.59 -7.02
N LEU A 25 10.77 0.51 -5.77
CA LEU A 25 11.47 -0.25 -4.72
C LEU A 25 11.54 -1.73 -5.04
N TYR A 26 10.46 -2.32 -5.54
CA TYR A 26 10.45 -3.72 -5.95
C TYR A 26 11.45 -3.98 -7.08
N LEU A 27 11.45 -3.14 -8.12
CA LEU A 27 12.39 -3.25 -9.24
C LEU A 27 13.85 -3.04 -8.80
N ALA A 28 14.11 -2.14 -7.86
CA ALA A 28 15.44 -1.91 -7.30
C ALA A 28 15.98 -3.13 -6.54
N CYS A 29 15.11 -3.98 -5.99
CA CYS A 29 15.51 -5.21 -5.29
C CYS A 29 15.89 -6.35 -6.25
N ILE A 30 15.36 -6.37 -7.47
CA ILE A 30 15.65 -7.43 -8.46
C ILE A 30 17.15 -7.57 -8.75
N PRO A 31 17.91 -6.52 -9.10
CA PRO A 31 19.34 -6.66 -9.35
C PRO A 31 20.11 -7.06 -8.09
N LEU A 32 19.69 -6.59 -6.91
CA LEU A 32 20.33 -6.94 -5.63
C LEU A 32 20.22 -8.44 -5.30
N TYR A 33 19.15 -9.10 -5.74
CA TYR A 33 18.96 -10.54 -5.51
C TYR A 33 20.09 -11.40 -6.08
N PHE A 34 20.65 -11.02 -7.24
CA PHE A 34 21.73 -11.78 -7.88
C PHE A 34 23.02 -11.79 -7.04
N TYR A 35 23.26 -10.75 -6.26
CA TYR A 35 24.49 -10.62 -5.46
C TYR A 35 24.39 -11.24 -4.06
N PHE A 36 23.20 -11.32 -3.48
CA PHE A 36 23.01 -11.71 -2.06
C PHE A 36 22.21 -13.01 -1.86
N ARG A 37 22.11 -13.87 -2.88
CA ARG A 37 21.27 -15.07 -2.85
C ARG A 37 21.70 -16.06 -1.75
N LEU A 38 20.90 -16.14 -0.70
CA LEU A 38 21.06 -17.12 0.39
C LEU A 38 20.12 -18.33 0.16
N PRO A 39 20.63 -19.58 0.29
CA PRO A 39 19.79 -20.77 0.23
C PRO A 39 18.99 -20.90 1.54
N LEU A 40 17.73 -20.48 1.51
CA LEU A 40 16.82 -20.62 2.64
C LEU A 40 16.13 -21.99 2.64
N HIS A 41 15.97 -22.57 3.82
CA HIS A 41 15.19 -23.80 3.99
C HIS A 41 13.71 -23.54 3.65
N LYS A 42 13.07 -24.51 2.97
CA LYS A 42 11.67 -24.38 2.48
C LYS A 42 10.67 -24.03 3.59
N ASN A 43 10.84 -24.61 4.78
CA ASN A 43 9.95 -24.32 5.92
C ASN A 43 10.00 -22.84 6.34
N LEU A 44 11.19 -22.23 6.30
CA LEU A 44 11.37 -20.83 6.66
C LEU A 44 10.78 -19.90 5.59
N LEU A 45 10.96 -20.24 4.30
CA LEU A 45 10.31 -19.55 3.18
C LEU A 45 8.78 -19.57 3.30
N ASN A 46 8.21 -20.74 3.59
CA ASN A 46 6.77 -20.91 3.76
C ASN A 46 6.26 -20.11 4.95
N PHE A 47 6.98 -20.12 6.07
CA PHE A 47 6.64 -19.34 7.26
C PHE A 47 6.58 -17.83 6.95
N PHE A 48 7.62 -17.27 6.34
CA PHE A 48 7.64 -15.84 5.99
C PHE A 48 6.56 -15.48 4.96
N THR A 49 6.32 -16.35 3.98
CA THR A 49 5.27 -16.13 2.98
C THR A 49 3.88 -16.13 3.64
N PHE A 50 3.61 -17.10 4.52
CA PHE A 50 2.37 -17.14 5.30
C PHE A 50 2.22 -15.89 6.16
N PHE A 51 3.29 -15.45 6.81
CA PHE A 51 3.28 -14.25 7.64
C PHE A 51 3.02 -12.97 6.81
N VAL A 52 3.58 -12.85 5.61
CA VAL A 52 3.25 -11.76 4.67
C VAL A 52 1.77 -11.75 4.31
N VAL A 53 1.18 -12.92 4.03
CA VAL A 53 -0.26 -12.99 3.72
C VAL A 53 -1.09 -12.62 4.95
N ALA A 54 -0.72 -13.11 6.14
CA ALA A 54 -1.40 -12.79 7.39
C ALA A 54 -1.34 -11.29 7.71
N THR A 55 -0.17 -10.65 7.55
CA THR A 55 -0.02 -9.19 7.68
C THR A 55 -0.84 -8.45 6.63
N GLY A 56 -0.96 -8.99 5.41
CA GLY A 56 -1.90 -8.54 4.40
C GLY A 56 -3.34 -8.49 4.90
N ILE A 57 -3.85 -9.58 5.47
CA ILE A 57 -5.20 -9.64 6.02
C ILE A 57 -5.37 -8.63 7.16
N VAL A 58 -4.41 -8.55 8.08
CA VAL A 58 -4.48 -7.65 9.25
C VAL A 58 -4.35 -6.17 8.87
N SER A 59 -3.75 -5.84 7.73
CA SER A 59 -3.54 -4.44 7.30
C SER A 59 -4.53 -3.99 6.22
N VAL A 60 -4.63 -4.73 5.12
CA VAL A 60 -5.46 -4.37 3.97
C VAL A 60 -6.95 -4.47 4.29
N LEU A 61 -7.37 -5.47 5.05
CA LEU A 61 -8.78 -5.70 5.37
C LEU A 61 -9.35 -4.55 6.23
N PRO A 62 -8.66 -4.11 7.32
CA PRO A 62 -9.04 -2.89 8.03
C PRO A 62 -8.97 -1.63 7.16
N ALA A 63 -7.98 -1.49 6.27
CA ALA A 63 -7.90 -0.33 5.37
C ALA A 63 -9.19 -0.18 4.54
N ILE A 64 -9.70 -1.28 3.99
CA ILE A 64 -10.94 -1.30 3.20
C ILE A 64 -12.15 -0.95 4.08
N LEU A 65 -12.24 -1.52 5.29
CA LEU A 65 -13.35 -1.27 6.20
C LEU A 65 -13.38 0.18 6.71
N ILE A 66 -12.21 0.72 7.06
CA ILE A 66 -12.05 2.11 7.50
C ILE A 66 -12.42 3.06 6.38
N ARG A 67 -11.97 2.81 5.14
CA ARG A 67 -12.31 3.64 3.98
C ARG A 67 -13.83 3.81 3.85
N LYS A 68 -14.61 2.73 3.98
CA LYS A 68 -16.08 2.78 3.89
C LYS A 68 -16.74 3.61 4.98
N LYS A 69 -16.13 3.73 6.17
CA LYS A 69 -16.67 4.51 7.29
C LYS A 69 -16.27 5.98 7.24
N VAL A 70 -15.08 6.24 6.71
CA VAL A 70 -14.40 7.54 6.78
C VAL A 70 -14.71 8.42 5.56
N PHE A 71 -15.23 7.83 4.48
CA PHE A 71 -15.71 8.54 3.29
C PHE A 71 -17.20 8.22 3.05
N PRO A 72 -17.98 9.14 2.45
CA PRO A 72 -17.54 10.42 1.87
C PRO A 72 -17.36 11.54 2.88
N ILE A 73 -16.55 12.54 2.52
CA ILE A 73 -16.36 13.76 3.32
C ILE A 73 -17.24 14.87 2.76
N ASP A 74 -18.00 15.51 3.66
CA ASP A 74 -18.92 16.60 3.35
C ASP A 74 -18.17 17.93 3.32
N THR A 75 -18.05 18.51 2.12
CA THR A 75 -17.30 19.75 1.88
C THR A 75 -17.96 20.98 2.49
N THR A 76 -19.25 20.92 2.80
CA THR A 76 -19.99 22.03 3.42
C THR A 76 -19.77 22.11 4.92
N LYS A 77 -19.45 20.98 5.57
CA LYS A 77 -19.29 20.87 7.02
C LYS A 77 -17.84 20.99 7.49
N ASP A 78 -16.88 20.59 6.65
CA ASP A 78 -15.46 20.65 6.99
C ASP A 78 -14.75 21.70 6.10
N PRO A 79 -14.41 22.90 6.62
CA PRO A 79 -13.67 23.91 5.86
C PRO A 79 -12.25 23.44 5.45
N TYR A 80 -11.70 22.43 6.13
CA TYR A 80 -10.40 21.82 5.85
C TYR A 80 -10.52 20.44 5.19
N TRP A 81 -11.65 20.13 4.54
CA TRP A 81 -11.96 18.83 3.95
C TRP A 81 -10.83 18.25 3.08
N SER A 82 -10.11 19.10 2.33
CA SER A 82 -8.97 18.71 1.49
C SER A 82 -7.82 18.14 2.32
N TYR A 83 -7.49 18.76 3.45
CA TYR A 83 -6.44 18.27 4.35
C TYR A 83 -6.88 16.96 5.03
N THR A 84 -8.12 16.94 5.55
CA THR A 84 -8.71 15.76 6.20
C THR A 84 -8.72 14.54 5.27
N ALA A 85 -9.17 14.71 4.02
CA ALA A 85 -9.20 13.66 3.01
C ALA A 85 -7.80 13.15 2.67
N THR A 86 -6.82 14.05 2.51
CA THR A 86 -5.44 13.68 2.12
C THR A 86 -4.79 12.86 3.22
N ARG A 87 -4.92 13.32 4.47
CA ARG A 87 -4.42 12.61 5.64
C ARG A 87 -5.03 11.21 5.74
N ARG A 88 -6.35 11.08 5.53
CA ARG A 88 -7.05 9.79 5.57
C ARG A 88 -6.54 8.82 4.49
N TYR A 89 -6.42 9.26 3.24
CA TYR A 89 -5.85 8.42 2.17
C TYR A 89 -4.39 8.05 2.42
N PHE A 90 -3.56 8.99 2.89
CA PHE A 90 -2.17 8.73 3.20
C PHE A 90 -2.03 7.55 4.17
N TRP A 91 -2.75 7.57 5.29
CA TRP A 91 -2.69 6.49 6.28
C TRP A 91 -3.24 5.16 5.74
N LEU A 92 -4.28 5.19 4.90
CA LEU A 92 -4.79 3.99 4.26
C LEU A 92 -3.76 3.37 3.30
N TYR A 93 -3.07 4.19 2.50
CA TYR A 93 -2.03 3.70 1.60
C TYR A 93 -0.82 3.16 2.36
N VAL A 94 -0.38 3.85 3.41
CA VAL A 94 0.69 3.36 4.31
C VAL A 94 0.30 2.00 4.91
N LEU A 95 -0.93 1.86 5.38
CA LEU A 95 -1.42 0.59 5.92
C LEU A 95 -1.38 -0.52 4.86
N CYS A 96 -1.81 -0.25 3.62
CA CYS A 96 -1.71 -1.21 2.52
C CYS A 96 -0.26 -1.59 2.13
N LEU A 97 0.74 -0.75 2.45
CA LEU A 97 2.15 -1.03 2.17
C LEU A 97 2.86 -1.84 3.27
N VAL A 98 2.25 -2.05 4.43
CA VAL A 98 2.84 -2.83 5.54
C VAL A 98 3.30 -4.25 5.11
N PRO A 99 2.53 -5.02 4.32
CA PRO A 99 2.96 -6.34 3.86
C PRO A 99 4.25 -6.29 3.02
N PHE A 100 4.35 -5.31 2.11
CA PHE A 100 5.56 -5.09 1.34
C PHE A 100 6.73 -4.63 2.21
N ALA A 101 6.51 -3.75 3.19
CA ALA A 101 7.58 -3.32 4.10
C ALA A 101 8.18 -4.51 4.88
N PHE A 102 7.34 -5.42 5.39
CA PHE A 102 7.81 -6.64 6.04
C PHE A 102 8.56 -7.56 5.06
N ALA A 103 8.02 -7.75 3.86
CA ALA A 103 8.67 -8.54 2.82
C ALA A 103 10.03 -7.95 2.40
N LEU A 104 10.15 -6.63 2.36
CA LEU A 104 11.40 -5.91 2.08
C LEU A 104 12.43 -6.12 3.18
N LEU A 105 12.04 -6.04 4.46
CA LEU A 105 12.94 -6.36 5.57
C LEU A 105 13.45 -7.81 5.51
N THR A 106 12.55 -8.74 5.17
CA THR A 106 12.91 -10.15 5.00
C THR A 106 13.85 -10.33 3.81
N PHE A 107 13.65 -9.58 2.73
CA PHE A 107 14.54 -9.57 1.58
C PHE A 107 15.92 -8.98 1.91
N ILE A 108 16.01 -7.91 2.70
CA ILE A 108 17.30 -7.36 3.12
C ILE A 108 18.07 -8.37 3.97
N ALA A 109 17.39 -9.09 4.87
CA ALA A 109 18.04 -10.05 5.76
C ALA A 109 18.42 -11.37 5.07
N PHE A 110 17.58 -11.88 4.17
CA PHE A 110 17.69 -13.25 3.66
C PHE A 110 17.64 -13.36 2.13
N ALA A 111 17.52 -12.23 1.42
CA ALA A 111 17.40 -12.16 -0.04
C ALA A 111 16.31 -13.07 -0.62
N SER A 112 15.15 -13.22 0.05
CA SER A 112 14.08 -14.08 -0.45
C SER A 112 13.20 -13.38 -1.49
N PHE A 113 13.39 -13.71 -2.77
CA PHE A 113 12.60 -13.15 -3.87
C PHE A 113 11.12 -13.58 -3.80
N GLN A 114 10.83 -14.80 -3.36
CA GLN A 114 9.46 -15.31 -3.24
C GLN A 114 8.65 -14.49 -2.22
N VAL A 115 9.24 -14.25 -1.04
CA VAL A 115 8.60 -13.46 0.02
C VAL A 115 8.41 -12.01 -0.44
N LEU A 116 9.42 -11.43 -1.09
CA LEU A 116 9.34 -10.08 -1.66
C LEU A 116 8.19 -9.95 -2.67
N SER A 117 8.07 -10.92 -3.58
CA SER A 117 7.02 -10.95 -4.61
C SER A 117 5.63 -11.06 -3.99
N ALA A 118 5.48 -11.90 -2.96
CA ALA A 118 4.21 -12.03 -2.25
C ALA A 118 3.81 -10.70 -1.57
N GLY A 119 4.75 -10.03 -0.90
CA GLY A 119 4.49 -8.74 -0.26
C GLY A 119 4.11 -7.66 -1.28
N PHE A 120 4.81 -7.63 -2.42
CA PHE A 120 4.50 -6.71 -3.51
C PHE A 120 3.07 -6.90 -4.04
N LEU A 121 2.68 -8.14 -4.34
CA LEU A 121 1.35 -8.45 -4.88
C LEU A 121 0.24 -8.10 -3.88
N VAL A 122 0.40 -8.49 -2.61
CA VAL A 122 -0.58 -8.19 -1.56
C VAL A 122 -0.76 -6.67 -1.38
N SER A 123 0.35 -5.93 -1.30
CA SER A 123 0.31 -4.46 -1.17
C SER A 123 -0.25 -3.76 -2.40
N LEU A 124 0.08 -4.22 -3.61
CA LEU A 124 -0.46 -3.68 -4.85
C LEU A 124 -1.97 -3.87 -4.92
N CYS A 125 -2.46 -5.07 -4.58
CA CYS A 125 -3.90 -5.35 -4.48
C CYS A 125 -4.58 -4.42 -3.46
N GLY A 126 -3.98 -4.24 -2.28
CA GLY A 126 -4.49 -3.32 -1.27
C GLY A 126 -4.63 -1.88 -1.78
N LEU A 127 -3.59 -1.36 -2.44
CA LEU A 127 -3.63 -0.02 -3.03
C LEU A 127 -4.72 0.12 -4.10
N ILE A 128 -4.89 -0.88 -4.98
CA ILE A 128 -5.93 -0.87 -6.01
C ILE A 128 -7.34 -0.80 -5.37
N LEU A 129 -7.57 -1.55 -4.30
CA LEU A 129 -8.88 -1.60 -3.62
C LEU A 129 -9.22 -0.29 -2.88
N VAL A 130 -8.20 0.44 -2.41
CA VAL A 130 -8.33 1.71 -1.68
C VAL A 130 -8.18 2.93 -2.62
N ARG A 131 -8.22 2.72 -3.94
CA ARG A 131 -8.14 3.81 -4.93
C ARG A 131 -9.18 4.91 -4.67
N PRO A 132 -8.81 6.20 -4.80
CA PRO A 132 -9.73 7.31 -4.58
C PRO A 132 -10.84 7.31 -5.64
N LYS A 133 -12.09 7.42 -5.19
CA LYS A 133 -13.29 7.46 -6.04
C LYS A 133 -13.90 8.85 -6.08
N GLU A 134 -14.73 9.09 -7.09
CA GLU A 134 -15.40 10.38 -7.29
C GLU A 134 -16.44 10.66 -6.21
N GLU A 135 -17.07 9.61 -5.72
CA GLU A 135 -18.10 9.62 -4.66
C GLU A 135 -17.54 9.93 -3.28
N ASP A 136 -16.21 9.88 -3.09
CA ASP A 136 -15.56 10.02 -1.78
C ASP A 136 -15.63 11.48 -1.25
N ILE A 137 -16.08 12.44 -2.06
CA ILE A 137 -16.25 13.86 -1.70
C ILE A 137 -17.63 14.31 -2.14
N LYS A 138 -18.40 14.90 -1.21
CA LYS A 138 -19.75 15.42 -1.44
C LYS A 138 -19.86 16.91 -1.13
#